data_AF-A0A9P4QTF2-F1
#
_entry.id   AF-A0A9P4QTF2-F1
#
_cell.length_a   1.000
_cell.length_b   1.000
_cell.length_c   1.000
_cell.angle_alpha   90.00
_cell.angle_beta   90.00
_cell.angle_gamma   90.00
#
_symmetry.space_group_name_H-M   'P 1'
#
loop_
_entity.id
_entity.type
_entity.pdbx_description
1 polymer ?
#
loop_
_entity_poly.entity_id
_entity_poly.type
_entity_poly.pdbx_seq_one_letter_code
_entity_poly.pdbx_strand_id
1 'polypeptide(L)'
;MESSQKPILFHYSRSIYSHRVLWYLWLRGIEYDECIQPPYMPRPDLAALSINYRRIPIMAIGKDVYCDSRLIIEALEKLYPNSNLTPSSSANAGIGKLFESWCIDGGIFMNSIKVIPASKALLQDTKYLDDRQSLLGGKRISVEERAEGRPDGLAHLRQAFEMLESTFLADGRSWILGTERPSRADIDGVWPFEWIIAEPHMKNSLPEEFISERKFPLVYAWVKRFVDTVNAEKHKRPEPTTFDGPATKEQIMKPGAPIGTNIVDDDPLCLSHGDEVEVYPSDYGASHKTRGRLVGLTTSEVVICNDIGLHVHFPRWNYHIEKLKPTIASPLPKAFSVPQMRLIYHPQSSYTRKVFMLAIELGLEQAIALEKVVVCPIPFPGWSDNNADVAVFNPMAKIPCLVPEDVPDGIFDSRIICDYLEGLRSISPQKDKQYWQLHTLHACADGIMDAGILIIYERQIREKKGIKFDEWIEGQELKMTRALDRLETAASSGILPAPPDGPASADEVAVVCGVKFAERMGILSRDRRPKLSEWFSKWERRRSFQLTPPTQDWKGSNSVASTLKI
;
A
#
# COMPACT_ATOMS: atom_id res chain seq x y z
N MET A 1 -16.83 -29.45 15.04
CA MET A 1 -15.61 -30.26 15.21
C MET A 1 -14.81 -29.59 16.31
N GLU A 2 -14.47 -30.31 17.36
CA GLU A 2 -13.53 -29.85 18.39
C GLU A 2 -12.13 -29.87 17.79
N SER A 3 -11.38 -28.77 17.89
CA SER A 3 -10.02 -28.69 17.32
C SER A 3 -9.01 -29.21 18.34
N SER A 4 -8.20 -30.19 17.94
CA SER A 4 -7.06 -30.65 18.74
C SER A 4 -5.80 -29.80 18.54
N GLN A 5 -5.84 -28.78 17.67
CA GLN A 5 -4.70 -27.92 17.38
C GLN A 5 -4.64 -26.76 18.37
N LYS A 6 -3.44 -26.39 18.79
CA LYS A 6 -3.23 -25.27 19.71
C LYS A 6 -3.30 -23.94 18.94
N PRO A 7 -4.06 -22.92 19.38
CA PRO A 7 -4.09 -21.61 18.74
C PRO A 7 -2.74 -20.90 18.81
N ILE A 8 -2.40 -20.15 17.77
CA ILE A 8 -1.25 -19.24 17.75
C ILE A 8 -1.75 -17.81 17.58
N LEU A 9 -1.48 -16.96 18.58
CA LEU A 9 -1.93 -15.57 18.61
C LEU A 9 -0.84 -14.63 18.08
N PHE A 10 -1.13 -13.88 17.04
CA PHE A 10 -0.32 -12.76 16.57
C PHE A 10 -0.74 -11.50 17.31
N HIS A 11 0.12 -10.99 18.20
CA HIS A 11 -0.23 -9.83 19.03
C HIS A 11 0.96 -9.05 19.54
N TYR A 12 0.68 -7.96 20.26
CA TYR A 12 1.65 -7.30 21.11
C TYR A 12 0.97 -6.90 22.41
N SER A 13 1.73 -6.91 23.51
CA SER A 13 1.20 -6.79 24.87
C SER A 13 0.37 -5.54 25.15
N ARG A 14 0.63 -4.43 24.44
CA ARG A 14 -0.08 -3.15 24.60
C ARG A 14 -1.31 -3.00 23.69
N SER A 15 -1.67 -4.04 22.94
CA SER A 15 -2.85 -4.01 22.08
C SER A 15 -4.11 -4.33 22.90
N ILE A 16 -4.96 -3.34 23.09
CA ILE A 16 -6.22 -3.49 23.83
C ILE A 16 -7.20 -4.47 23.16
N TYR A 17 -7.18 -4.55 21.82
CA TYR A 17 -7.99 -5.55 21.11
C TYR A 17 -7.43 -6.96 21.34
N SER A 18 -6.12 -7.09 21.58
CA SER A 18 -5.49 -8.36 21.94
C SER A 18 -5.82 -8.75 23.38
N HIS A 19 -5.95 -7.79 24.30
CA HIS A 19 -6.41 -8.05 25.66
C HIS A 19 -7.76 -8.78 25.69
N ARG A 20 -8.73 -8.38 24.84
CA ARG A 20 -10.02 -9.09 24.73
C ARG A 20 -9.85 -10.59 24.46
N VAL A 21 -9.01 -10.93 23.50
CA VAL A 21 -8.74 -12.33 23.11
C VAL A 21 -7.97 -13.06 24.21
N LEU A 22 -6.96 -12.41 24.80
CA LEU A 22 -6.16 -12.99 25.89
C LEU A 22 -7.00 -13.28 27.13
N TRP A 23 -7.83 -12.32 27.57
CA TRP A 23 -8.75 -12.50 28.70
C TRP A 23 -9.71 -13.65 28.44
N TYR A 24 -10.23 -13.73 27.21
CA TYR A 24 -11.08 -14.84 26.81
C TYR A 24 -10.36 -16.18 26.91
N LEU A 25 -9.14 -16.31 26.36
CA LEU A 25 -8.32 -17.52 26.47
C LEU A 25 -8.05 -17.92 27.93
N TRP A 26 -7.68 -16.96 28.79
CA TRP A 26 -7.35 -17.22 30.19
C TRP A 26 -8.56 -17.65 31.02
N LEU A 27 -9.69 -16.95 30.89
CA LEU A 27 -10.94 -17.28 31.59
C LEU A 27 -11.49 -18.65 31.15
N ARG A 28 -11.26 -19.02 29.89
CA ARG A 28 -11.63 -20.33 29.32
C ARG A 28 -10.63 -21.44 29.64
N GLY A 29 -9.41 -21.09 30.05
CA GLY A 29 -8.31 -22.03 30.20
C GLY A 29 -7.87 -22.66 28.88
N ILE A 30 -8.03 -21.96 27.75
CA ILE A 30 -7.54 -22.41 26.44
C ILE A 30 -6.06 -22.07 26.36
N GLU A 31 -5.22 -23.10 26.28
CA GLU A 31 -3.79 -22.90 26.04
C GLU A 31 -3.54 -22.39 24.62
N TYR A 32 -2.57 -21.50 24.48
CA TYR A 32 -2.18 -20.92 23.19
C TYR A 32 -0.65 -20.77 23.12
N ASP A 33 -0.14 -20.60 21.91
CA ASP A 33 1.20 -20.10 21.63
C ASP A 33 1.08 -18.72 20.97
N GLU A 34 2.19 -18.01 20.81
CA GLU A 34 2.15 -16.63 20.32
C GLU A 34 3.28 -16.29 19.35
N CYS A 35 3.01 -15.31 18.50
CA CYS A 35 3.99 -14.66 17.64
C CYS A 35 3.91 -13.14 17.86
N ILE A 36 4.92 -12.58 18.52
CA ILE A 36 4.90 -11.16 18.89
C ILE A 36 5.14 -10.30 17.66
N GLN A 37 4.23 -9.35 17.44
CA GLN A 37 4.25 -8.46 16.28
C GLN A 37 4.66 -7.03 16.67
N PRO A 38 5.23 -6.23 15.75
CA PRO A 38 5.49 -4.80 15.99
C PRO A 38 4.20 -4.00 16.27
N PRO A 39 4.20 -2.89 17.03
CA PRO A 39 2.98 -2.09 17.26
C PRO A 39 2.52 -1.22 16.08
N TYR A 40 3.32 -1.15 15.02
CA TYR A 40 3.11 -0.39 13.77
C TYR A 40 3.64 -1.20 12.57
N MET A 41 3.35 -0.77 11.34
CA MET A 41 3.88 -1.42 10.12
C MET A 41 5.39 -1.18 9.93
N PRO A 42 6.12 -2.09 9.25
CA PRO A 42 5.68 -3.35 8.63
C PRO A 42 5.54 -4.53 9.61
N ARG A 43 4.76 -5.54 9.23
CA ARG A 43 4.56 -6.82 9.94
C ARG A 43 5.04 -7.98 9.05
N PRO A 44 6.35 -8.26 8.99
CA PRO A 44 6.91 -9.21 8.02
C PRO A 44 6.40 -10.64 8.23
N ASP A 45 6.10 -11.05 9.47
CA ASP A 45 5.66 -12.42 9.78
C ASP A 45 4.28 -12.71 9.18
N LEU A 46 3.35 -11.75 9.25
CA LEU A 46 2.04 -11.85 8.59
C LEU A 46 2.16 -11.76 7.07
N ALA A 47 3.03 -10.89 6.56
CA ALA A 47 3.28 -10.80 5.12
C ALA A 47 3.85 -12.12 4.56
N ALA A 48 4.69 -12.83 5.33
CA ALA A 48 5.20 -14.15 4.96
C ALA A 48 4.14 -15.26 4.93
N LEU A 49 2.98 -15.02 5.55
CA LEU A 49 1.78 -15.85 5.47
C LEU A 49 0.78 -15.35 4.41
N SER A 50 1.19 -14.40 3.56
CA SER A 50 0.32 -13.75 2.57
C SER A 50 -0.92 -13.09 3.19
N ILE A 51 -0.75 -12.53 4.41
CA ILE A 51 -1.79 -11.78 5.11
C ILE A 51 -1.35 -10.32 5.19
N ASN A 52 -2.00 -9.48 4.39
CA ASN A 52 -1.73 -8.04 4.37
C ASN A 52 -2.60 -7.28 5.39
N TYR A 53 -3.66 -7.90 5.91
CA TYR A 53 -4.52 -7.33 6.95
C TYR A 53 -3.69 -6.77 8.11
N ARG A 54 -3.77 -5.46 8.32
CA ARG A 54 -2.80 -4.73 9.16
C ARG A 54 -3.15 -4.65 10.65
N ARG A 55 -4.40 -4.95 11.02
CA ARG A 55 -4.87 -4.86 12.41
C ARG A 55 -4.43 -6.12 13.19
N ILE A 56 -4.39 -5.96 14.50
CA ILE A 56 -4.03 -7.00 15.48
C ILE A 56 -5.12 -6.97 16.56
N PRO A 57 -5.52 -8.13 17.14
CA PRO A 57 -4.96 -9.47 16.96
C PRO A 57 -5.38 -10.19 15.68
N ILE A 58 -4.60 -11.22 15.35
CA ILE A 58 -4.92 -12.27 14.38
C ILE A 58 -4.62 -13.61 15.06
N MET A 59 -5.41 -14.65 14.81
CA MET A 59 -5.19 -15.97 15.40
C MET A 59 -5.14 -17.04 14.32
N ALA A 60 -4.13 -17.90 14.34
CA ALA A 60 -4.09 -19.11 13.52
C ALA A 60 -4.48 -20.33 14.37
N ILE A 61 -5.36 -21.19 13.83
CA ILE A 61 -5.67 -22.51 14.38
C ILE A 61 -5.51 -23.50 13.23
N GLY A 62 -4.34 -24.14 13.17
CA GLY A 62 -3.96 -24.90 11.98
C GLY A 62 -3.86 -24.01 10.75
N LYS A 63 -4.59 -24.37 9.69
CA LYS A 63 -4.59 -23.63 8.41
C LYS A 63 -5.69 -22.56 8.31
N ASP A 64 -6.49 -22.38 9.36
CA ASP A 64 -7.51 -21.35 9.43
C ASP A 64 -6.96 -20.15 10.24
N VAL A 65 -6.95 -18.97 9.62
CA VAL A 65 -6.43 -17.73 10.20
C VAL A 65 -7.55 -16.71 10.35
N TYR A 66 -7.88 -16.36 11.58
CA TYR A 66 -9.00 -15.51 11.95
C TYR A 66 -8.54 -14.07 12.18
N CYS A 67 -9.07 -13.16 11.37
CA CYS A 67 -8.91 -11.72 11.52
C CYS A 67 -10.10 -11.13 12.29
N ASP A 68 -9.85 -10.11 13.12
CA ASP A 68 -10.81 -9.46 14.02
C ASP A 68 -11.05 -10.23 15.33
N SER A 69 -10.87 -9.54 16.46
CA SER A 69 -11.10 -10.11 17.79
C SER A 69 -12.50 -10.70 18.01
N ARG A 70 -13.54 -10.16 17.35
CA ARG A 70 -14.92 -10.69 17.46
C ARG A 70 -15.00 -12.09 16.85
N LEU A 71 -14.44 -12.24 15.65
CA LEU A 71 -14.43 -13.50 14.92
C LEU A 71 -13.50 -14.53 15.58
N ILE A 72 -12.36 -14.08 16.10
CA ILE A 72 -11.46 -14.93 16.89
C ILE A 72 -12.20 -15.55 18.09
N ILE A 73 -12.93 -14.74 18.87
CA ILE A 73 -13.68 -15.23 20.04
C ILE A 73 -14.80 -16.19 19.61
N GLU A 74 -15.49 -15.91 18.51
CA GLU A 74 -16.52 -16.80 17.94
C GLU A 74 -15.94 -18.14 17.47
N ALA A 75 -14.78 -18.12 16.80
CA ALA A 75 -14.07 -19.32 16.39
C ALA A 75 -13.66 -20.16 17.62
N LEU A 76 -13.16 -19.52 18.68
CA LEU A 76 -12.81 -20.21 19.91
C LEU A 76 -14.02 -20.85 20.61
N GLU A 77 -15.18 -20.16 20.66
CA GLU A 77 -16.43 -20.76 21.18
C GLU A 77 -16.82 -22.02 20.38
N LYS A 78 -16.67 -21.99 19.05
CA LYS A 78 -17.03 -23.10 18.17
C LYS A 78 -16.07 -24.28 18.26
N LEU A 79 -14.77 -24.01 18.38
CA LEU A 79 -13.71 -25.02 18.25
C LEU A 79 -13.25 -25.62 19.58
N TYR A 80 -13.48 -24.91 20.70
CA TYR A 80 -13.16 -25.36 22.05
C TYR A 80 -14.43 -25.31 22.92
N PRO A 81 -15.38 -26.24 22.78
CA PRO A 81 -16.71 -26.14 23.40
C PRO A 81 -16.73 -26.40 24.92
N ASN A 82 -15.61 -26.73 25.54
CA ASN A 82 -15.54 -26.99 26.98
C ASN A 82 -15.48 -25.67 27.76
N SER A 83 -16.49 -25.41 28.62
CA SER A 83 -16.61 -24.23 29.51
C SER A 83 -16.91 -22.88 28.84
N ASN A 84 -18.07 -22.72 28.20
CA ASN A 84 -18.41 -21.48 27.46
C ASN A 84 -18.61 -20.26 28.36
N LEU A 85 -18.08 -19.09 27.94
CA LEU A 85 -18.42 -17.79 28.53
C LEU A 85 -19.65 -17.16 27.87
N THR A 86 -20.21 -17.87 26.88
CA THR A 86 -21.43 -17.52 26.18
C THR A 86 -22.62 -17.52 27.13
N PRO A 87 -23.43 -16.45 27.15
CA PRO A 87 -24.61 -16.39 27.99
C PRO A 87 -25.65 -17.46 27.66
N SER A 88 -26.37 -17.94 28.68
CA SER A 88 -27.32 -19.06 28.56
C SER A 88 -28.68 -18.69 27.95
N SER A 89 -29.01 -17.39 27.85
CA SER A 89 -30.29 -16.92 27.29
C SER A 89 -30.07 -15.99 26.09
N SER A 90 -31.04 -15.97 25.17
CA SER A 90 -31.03 -15.09 24.00
C SER A 90 -30.98 -13.61 24.39
N ALA A 91 -31.69 -13.22 25.45
CA ALA A 91 -31.66 -11.87 26.00
C ALA A 91 -30.24 -11.48 26.46
N ASN A 92 -29.57 -12.36 27.21
CA ASN A 92 -28.22 -12.10 27.69
C ASN A 92 -27.18 -12.10 26.55
N ALA A 93 -27.35 -12.98 25.57
CA ALA A 93 -26.53 -12.98 24.36
C ALA A 93 -26.70 -11.67 23.57
N GLY A 94 -27.93 -11.15 23.47
CA GLY A 94 -28.24 -9.85 22.89
C GLY A 94 -27.56 -8.70 23.62
N ILE A 95 -27.62 -8.69 24.97
CA ILE A 95 -26.90 -7.70 25.79
C ILE A 95 -25.39 -7.75 25.51
N GLY A 96 -24.78 -8.94 25.47
CA GLY A 96 -23.37 -9.09 25.13
C GLY A 96 -23.02 -8.51 23.75
N LYS A 97 -23.84 -8.78 22.73
CA LYS A 97 -23.67 -8.20 21.39
C LYS A 97 -23.85 -6.69 21.35
N LEU A 98 -24.75 -6.13 22.16
CA LEU A 98 -24.90 -4.68 22.28
C LEU A 98 -23.64 -4.05 22.91
N PHE A 99 -23.03 -4.67 23.93
CA PHE A 99 -21.76 -4.19 24.47
C PHE A 99 -20.61 -4.31 23.46
N GLU A 100 -20.51 -5.43 22.75
CA GLU A 100 -19.53 -5.63 21.68
C GLU A 100 -19.63 -4.52 20.62
N SER A 101 -20.84 -4.25 20.12
CA SER A 101 -21.08 -3.18 19.14
C SER A 101 -20.88 -1.80 19.73
N TRP A 102 -21.36 -1.51 20.94
CA TRP A 102 -21.23 -0.20 21.57
C TRP A 102 -19.77 0.18 21.83
N CYS A 103 -18.96 -0.76 22.31
CA CYS A 103 -17.55 -0.49 22.60
C CYS A 103 -16.69 -0.34 21.33
N ILE A 104 -16.92 -1.18 20.33
CA ILE A 104 -16.14 -1.22 19.08
C ILE A 104 -16.64 -0.19 18.07
N ASP A 105 -17.93 -0.28 17.71
CA ASP A 105 -18.54 0.49 16.64
C ASP A 105 -19.26 1.75 17.15
N GLY A 106 -19.79 1.72 18.39
CA GLY A 106 -20.55 2.81 19.03
C GLY A 106 -19.70 3.98 19.54
N GLY A 107 -18.38 3.95 19.28
CA GLY A 107 -17.49 5.08 19.49
C GLY A 107 -16.89 5.21 20.89
N ILE A 108 -17.15 4.30 21.83
CA ILE A 108 -16.52 4.36 23.16
C ILE A 108 -15.00 4.31 23.05
N PHE A 109 -14.46 3.37 22.28
CA PHE A 109 -13.02 3.30 22.04
C PHE A 109 -12.45 4.59 21.41
N MET A 110 -13.13 5.13 20.39
CA MET A 110 -12.68 6.35 19.74
C MET A 110 -12.71 7.56 20.68
N ASN A 111 -13.69 7.64 21.59
CA ASN A 111 -13.72 8.67 22.63
C ASN A 111 -12.66 8.42 23.72
N SER A 112 -12.32 7.17 24.05
CA SER A 112 -11.16 6.83 24.89
C SER A 112 -9.84 7.32 24.31
N ILE A 113 -9.67 7.33 22.98
CA ILE A 113 -8.48 7.92 22.34
C ILE A 113 -8.44 9.45 22.56
N LYS A 114 -9.59 10.14 22.43
CA LYS A 114 -9.66 11.61 22.57
C LYS A 114 -9.24 12.10 23.96
N VAL A 115 -9.40 11.28 25.00
CA VAL A 115 -9.05 11.67 26.38
C VAL A 115 -7.59 11.40 26.73
N ILE A 116 -6.75 10.95 25.80
CA ILE A 116 -5.31 10.79 26.03
C ILE A 116 -4.65 12.19 26.02
N PRO A 117 -3.92 12.60 27.07
CA PRO A 117 -3.24 13.89 27.09
C PRO A 117 -2.14 13.97 26.02
N ALA A 118 -2.02 15.11 25.35
CA ALA A 118 -0.97 15.34 24.34
C ALA A 118 0.47 15.19 24.90
N SER A 119 0.63 15.37 26.22
CA SER A 119 1.91 15.18 26.93
C SER A 119 2.35 13.72 27.10
N LYS A 120 1.49 12.75 26.77
CA LYS A 120 1.83 11.33 26.90
C LYS A 120 2.91 10.94 25.89
N ALA A 121 3.91 10.18 26.34
CA ALA A 121 5.03 9.71 25.51
C ALA A 121 4.57 9.03 24.20
N LEU A 122 3.47 8.28 24.24
CA LEU A 122 2.87 7.66 23.04
C LEU A 122 2.53 8.68 21.95
N LEU A 123 2.05 9.87 22.34
CA LEU A 123 1.69 10.95 21.42
C LEU A 123 2.88 11.86 21.08
N GLN A 124 4.08 11.55 21.59
CA GLN A 124 5.33 12.21 21.23
C GLN A 124 6.20 11.34 20.29
N ASP A 125 5.90 10.05 20.16
CA ASP A 125 6.57 9.14 19.24
C ASP A 125 6.13 9.40 17.79
N THR A 126 7.05 9.95 16.99
CA THR A 126 6.78 10.29 15.58
C THR A 126 6.47 9.06 14.74
N LYS A 127 7.14 7.92 14.96
CA LYS A 127 6.88 6.68 14.20
C LYS A 127 5.47 6.17 14.47
N TYR A 128 5.07 6.21 15.74
CA TYR A 128 3.70 5.85 16.13
C TYR A 128 2.68 6.77 15.46
N LEU A 129 2.90 8.09 15.49
CA LEU A 129 1.98 9.06 14.88
C LEU A 129 1.87 8.90 13.36
N ASP A 130 2.98 8.66 12.67
CA ASP A 130 3.00 8.46 11.22
C ASP A 130 2.27 7.16 10.83
N ASP A 131 2.47 6.08 11.57
CA ASP A 131 1.71 4.83 11.36
C ASP A 131 0.20 5.02 11.62
N ARG A 132 -0.17 5.74 12.68
CA ARG A 132 -1.58 6.03 12.99
C ARG A 132 -2.23 6.95 11.96
N GLN A 133 -1.48 7.91 11.41
CA GLN A 133 -1.94 8.71 10.27
C GLN A 133 -2.26 7.80 9.07
N SER A 134 -1.37 6.87 8.73
CA SER A 134 -1.61 5.88 7.66
C SER A 134 -2.81 4.97 7.97
N LEU A 135 -2.95 4.53 9.22
CA LEU A 135 -4.07 3.69 9.68
C LEU A 135 -5.42 4.40 9.52
N LEU A 136 -5.47 5.70 9.80
CA LEU A 136 -6.70 6.51 9.80
C LEU A 136 -7.00 7.18 8.43
N GLY A 137 -6.30 6.80 7.36
CA GLY A 137 -6.59 7.31 6.01
C GLY A 137 -5.89 8.63 5.65
N GLY A 138 -4.83 9.01 6.37
CA GLY A 138 -3.81 9.92 5.84
C GLY A 138 -3.75 11.34 6.43
N LYS A 139 -4.67 11.77 7.29
CA LYS A 139 -4.56 13.08 7.96
C LYS A 139 -3.91 12.94 9.34
N ARG A 140 -2.80 13.65 9.58
CA ARG A 140 -2.20 13.77 10.91
C ARG A 140 -3.05 14.72 11.74
N ILE A 141 -3.53 14.25 12.88
CA ILE A 141 -4.24 15.09 13.85
C ILE A 141 -3.21 15.93 14.60
N SER A 142 -3.37 17.26 14.59
CA SER A 142 -2.48 18.19 15.29
C SER A 142 -2.64 18.09 16.82
N VAL A 143 -1.69 18.67 17.56
CA VAL A 143 -1.78 18.72 19.04
C VAL A 143 -2.98 19.57 19.47
N GLU A 144 -3.22 20.66 18.74
CA GLU A 144 -4.33 21.59 18.92
C GLU A 144 -5.67 20.90 18.64
N GLU A 145 -5.82 20.23 17.50
CA GLU A 145 -7.03 19.48 17.15
C GLU A 145 -7.36 18.40 18.20
N ARG A 146 -6.34 17.76 18.79
CA ARG A 146 -6.53 16.81 19.90
C ARG A 146 -6.98 17.49 21.18
N ALA A 147 -6.38 18.63 21.51
CA ALA A 147 -6.74 19.40 22.70
C ALA A 147 -8.19 19.92 22.59
N GLU A 148 -8.59 20.39 21.41
CA GLU A 148 -9.96 20.84 21.10
C GLU A 148 -10.99 19.71 21.19
N GLY A 149 -10.64 18.49 20.73
CA GLY A 149 -11.54 17.33 20.79
C GLY A 149 -11.62 16.63 22.16
N ARG A 150 -10.72 16.95 23.09
CA ARG A 150 -10.63 16.28 24.40
C ARG A 150 -11.87 16.51 25.29
N PRO A 151 -12.43 17.73 25.41
CA PRO A 151 -13.67 17.97 26.15
C PRO A 151 -14.85 17.10 25.69
N ASP A 152 -15.04 16.93 24.38
CA ASP A 152 -16.09 16.06 23.82
C ASP A 152 -15.85 14.60 24.19
N GLY A 153 -14.61 14.13 24.07
CA GLY A 153 -14.23 12.78 24.49
C GLY A 153 -14.56 12.53 25.97
N LEU A 154 -14.25 13.50 26.84
CA LEU A 154 -14.57 13.43 28.26
C LEU A 154 -16.08 13.43 28.52
N ALA A 155 -16.85 14.28 27.83
CA ALA A 155 -18.30 14.32 27.97
C ALA A 155 -18.97 12.99 27.59
N HIS A 156 -18.58 12.41 26.44
CA HIS A 156 -19.11 11.13 25.99
C HIS A 156 -18.70 9.97 26.90
N LEU A 157 -17.43 9.90 27.33
CA LEU A 157 -17.01 8.87 28.27
C LEU A 157 -17.74 9.03 29.59
N ARG A 158 -17.94 10.24 30.10
CA ARG A 158 -18.70 10.45 31.34
C ARG A 158 -20.12 9.90 31.23
N GLN A 159 -20.78 10.06 30.09
CA GLN A 159 -22.10 9.45 29.85
C GLN A 159 -22.03 7.91 29.85
N ALA A 160 -20.98 7.34 29.26
CA ALA A 160 -20.76 5.90 29.26
C ALA A 160 -20.54 5.33 30.67
N PHE A 161 -19.75 6.03 31.49
CA PHE A 161 -19.58 5.71 32.92
C PHE A 161 -20.90 5.82 33.68
N GLU A 162 -21.68 6.88 33.45
CA GLU A 162 -23.00 7.06 34.07
C GLU A 162 -23.96 5.92 33.72
N MET A 163 -23.98 5.47 32.46
CA MET A 163 -24.82 4.34 32.05
C MET A 163 -24.43 3.04 32.78
N LEU A 164 -23.13 2.77 32.91
CA LEU A 164 -22.67 1.59 33.64
C LEU A 164 -22.97 1.71 35.14
N GLU A 165 -22.68 2.85 35.75
CA GLU A 165 -22.85 3.12 37.18
C GLU A 165 -24.33 3.09 37.61
N SER A 166 -25.17 3.85 36.89
CA SER A 166 -26.54 4.15 37.30
C SER A 166 -27.59 3.26 36.63
N THR A 167 -27.19 2.37 35.70
CA THR A 167 -28.11 1.40 35.07
C THR A 167 -27.63 -0.04 35.24
N PHE A 168 -26.49 -0.41 34.65
CA PHE A 168 -26.10 -1.83 34.60
C PHE A 168 -25.60 -2.36 35.95
N LEU A 169 -24.85 -1.56 36.71
CA LEU A 169 -24.27 -1.96 37.99
C LEU A 169 -25.05 -1.44 39.21
N ALA A 170 -26.12 -0.67 38.98
CA ALA A 170 -26.86 0.04 40.02
C ALA A 170 -27.50 -0.87 41.08
N ASP A 171 -27.78 -2.13 40.75
CA ASP A 171 -28.31 -3.14 41.68
C ASP A 171 -27.23 -3.87 42.49
N GLY A 172 -25.96 -3.46 42.36
CA GLY A 172 -24.84 -4.04 43.08
C GLY A 172 -24.33 -5.36 42.51
N ARG A 173 -24.76 -5.76 41.31
CA ARG A 173 -24.26 -6.96 40.65
C ARG A 173 -22.74 -6.91 40.43
N SER A 174 -22.11 -8.09 40.47
CA SER A 174 -20.65 -8.19 40.27
C SER A 174 -20.23 -8.09 38.80
N TRP A 175 -21.06 -8.59 37.89
CA TRP A 175 -20.80 -8.71 36.45
C TRP A 175 -22.01 -8.22 35.66
N ILE A 176 -21.81 -7.80 34.40
CA ILE A 176 -22.84 -7.15 33.58
C ILE A 176 -24.17 -7.94 33.55
N LEU A 177 -24.09 -9.26 33.42
CA LEU A 177 -25.24 -10.15 33.32
C LEU A 177 -25.74 -10.70 34.67
N GLY A 178 -25.18 -10.23 35.79
CA GLY A 178 -25.55 -10.71 37.13
C GLY A 178 -25.17 -12.17 37.41
N THR A 179 -24.21 -12.72 36.66
CA THR A 179 -23.68 -14.07 36.85
C THR A 179 -22.75 -14.16 38.06
N GLU A 180 -22.33 -15.36 38.47
CA GLU A 180 -21.33 -15.53 39.55
C GLU A 180 -19.90 -15.24 39.07
N ARG A 181 -19.61 -15.56 37.80
CA ARG A 181 -18.31 -15.37 37.13
C ARG A 181 -18.45 -14.39 35.96
N PRO A 182 -17.37 -13.71 35.52
CA PRO A 182 -17.45 -12.84 34.35
C PRO A 182 -17.85 -13.65 33.12
N SER A 183 -18.60 -13.01 32.25
CA SER A 183 -19.08 -13.58 30.98
C SER A 183 -18.40 -12.91 29.80
N ARG A 184 -18.71 -13.36 28.57
CA ARG A 184 -18.29 -12.64 27.36
C ARG A 184 -18.78 -11.19 27.34
N ALA A 185 -19.96 -10.90 27.91
CA ALA A 185 -20.47 -9.53 27.98
C ALA A 185 -19.53 -8.60 28.78
N ASP A 186 -18.90 -9.10 29.85
CA ASP A 186 -17.92 -8.36 30.62
C ASP A 186 -16.67 -8.07 29.79
N ILE A 187 -16.14 -9.07 29.06
CA ILE A 187 -15.00 -8.89 28.15
C ILE A 187 -15.31 -7.83 27.09
N ASP A 188 -16.50 -7.92 26.48
CA ASP A 188 -16.92 -7.04 25.40
C ASP A 188 -17.19 -5.60 25.87
N GLY A 189 -17.63 -5.43 27.13
CA GLY A 189 -17.92 -4.12 27.72
C GLY A 189 -16.73 -3.45 28.42
N VAL A 190 -15.81 -4.20 29.04
CA VAL A 190 -14.84 -3.64 30.01
C VAL A 190 -13.62 -3.01 29.36
N TRP A 191 -13.19 -3.52 28.20
CA TRP A 191 -11.85 -3.24 27.65
C TRP A 191 -11.53 -1.74 27.44
N PRO A 192 -12.45 -0.83 27.02
CA PRO A 192 -12.10 0.58 26.87
C PRO A 192 -11.96 1.29 28.23
N PHE A 193 -12.68 0.81 29.25
CA PHE A 193 -12.67 1.35 30.62
C PHE A 193 -11.45 0.87 31.39
N GLU A 194 -11.16 -0.42 31.29
CA GLU A 194 -9.92 -1.02 31.80
C GLU A 194 -8.70 -0.28 31.22
N TRP A 195 -8.68 -0.06 29.90
CA TRP A 195 -7.56 0.62 29.25
C TRP A 195 -7.29 2.03 29.79
N ILE A 196 -8.31 2.81 30.11
CA ILE A 196 -8.13 4.19 30.59
C ILE A 196 -7.99 4.29 32.11
N ILE A 197 -8.47 3.30 32.86
CA ILE A 197 -8.43 3.27 34.34
C ILE A 197 -7.19 2.53 34.85
N ALA A 198 -6.93 1.33 34.35
CA ALA A 198 -6.01 0.36 34.95
C ALA A 198 -4.64 0.31 34.26
N GLU A 199 -4.59 0.52 32.94
CA GLU A 199 -3.33 0.38 32.21
C GLU A 199 -2.29 1.44 32.60
N PRO A 200 -1.06 1.04 33.00
CA PRO A 200 -0.08 1.96 33.57
C PRO A 200 0.26 3.18 32.70
N HIS A 201 0.34 3.01 31.37
CA HIS A 201 0.63 4.12 30.46
C HIS A 201 -0.55 5.09 30.27
N MET A 202 -1.77 4.68 30.62
CA MET A 202 -2.97 5.52 30.56
C MET A 202 -3.33 6.19 31.88
N LYS A 203 -2.66 5.84 32.98
CA LYS A 203 -2.81 6.51 34.28
C LYS A 203 -2.81 8.04 34.14
N ASN A 204 -3.73 8.74 34.82
CA ASN A 204 -3.92 10.21 34.73
C ASN A 204 -4.43 10.72 33.36
N SER A 205 -4.99 9.87 32.49
CA SER A 205 -5.65 10.35 31.27
C SER A 205 -7.03 10.93 31.55
N LEU A 206 -7.68 10.48 32.63
CA LEU A 206 -8.96 10.99 33.10
C LEU A 206 -8.76 12.06 34.19
N PRO A 207 -9.28 13.29 34.01
CA PRO A 207 -9.28 14.29 35.06
C PRO A 207 -10.27 13.91 36.18
N GLU A 208 -9.78 13.86 37.42
CA GLU A 208 -10.51 13.35 38.59
C GLU A 208 -11.79 14.13 38.91
N GLU A 209 -11.84 15.41 38.51
CA GLU A 209 -13.00 16.29 38.67
C GLU A 209 -14.21 15.83 37.84
N PHE A 210 -13.98 15.09 36.75
CA PHE A 210 -15.03 14.59 35.87
C PHE A 210 -15.27 13.10 36.06
N ILE A 211 -14.21 12.29 36.05
CA ILE A 211 -14.28 10.83 36.12
C ILE A 211 -13.24 10.35 37.13
N SER A 212 -13.71 9.77 38.23
CA SER A 212 -12.88 9.22 39.31
C SER A 212 -13.63 8.12 40.04
N GLU A 213 -12.90 7.29 40.79
CA GLU A 213 -13.48 6.24 41.64
C GLU A 213 -14.49 6.79 42.65
N ARG A 214 -14.29 8.01 43.14
CA ARG A 214 -15.27 8.68 44.03
C ARG A 214 -16.60 8.97 43.33
N LYS A 215 -16.59 9.23 42.02
CA LYS A 215 -17.79 9.57 41.22
C LYS A 215 -18.45 8.34 40.60
N PHE A 216 -17.66 7.34 40.24
CA PHE A 216 -18.13 6.11 39.59
C PHE A 216 -17.61 4.85 40.31
N PRO A 217 -17.90 4.68 41.62
CA PRO A 217 -17.33 3.61 42.42
C PRO A 217 -17.68 2.21 41.90
N LEU A 218 -18.89 2.00 41.35
CA LEU A 218 -19.30 0.69 40.86
C LEU A 218 -18.54 0.30 39.59
N VAL A 219 -18.34 1.24 38.67
CA VAL A 219 -17.54 1.02 37.44
C VAL A 219 -16.09 0.68 37.78
N TYR A 220 -15.46 1.47 38.66
CA TYR A 220 -14.07 1.21 39.08
C TYR A 220 -13.93 -0.13 39.81
N ALA A 221 -14.88 -0.48 40.68
CA ALA A 221 -14.90 -1.77 41.36
C ALA A 221 -15.09 -2.94 40.36
N TRP A 222 -15.93 -2.79 39.34
CA TRP A 222 -16.12 -3.78 38.28
C TRP A 222 -14.85 -3.99 37.46
N VAL A 223 -14.21 -2.91 37.00
CA VAL A 223 -12.93 -2.98 36.27
C VAL A 223 -11.86 -3.66 37.11
N LYS A 224 -11.69 -3.26 38.37
CA LYS A 224 -10.72 -3.87 39.27
C LYS A 224 -10.98 -5.35 39.47
N ARG A 225 -12.22 -5.74 39.79
CA ARG A 225 -12.61 -7.16 39.93
C ARG A 225 -12.32 -7.95 38.66
N PHE A 226 -12.64 -7.38 37.50
CA PHE A 226 -12.40 -8.03 36.21
C PHE A 226 -10.90 -8.28 36.01
N VAL A 227 -10.06 -7.25 36.19
CA VAL A 227 -8.58 -7.34 36.07
C VAL A 227 -8.02 -8.37 37.05
N ASP A 228 -8.43 -8.33 38.32
CA ASP A 228 -7.98 -9.29 39.34
C ASP A 228 -8.35 -10.74 38.94
N THR A 229 -9.56 -10.93 38.39
CA THR A 229 -10.06 -12.24 37.97
C THR A 229 -9.28 -12.79 36.77
N VAL A 230 -9.10 -11.99 35.70
CA VAL A 230 -8.36 -12.45 34.50
C VAL A 230 -6.89 -12.66 34.80
N ASN A 231 -6.29 -11.87 35.68
CA ASN A 231 -4.92 -12.08 36.13
C ASN A 231 -4.80 -13.36 36.97
N ALA A 232 -5.73 -13.61 37.90
CA ALA A 232 -5.73 -14.85 38.68
C ALA A 232 -5.87 -16.08 37.77
N GLU A 233 -6.70 -16.01 36.72
CA GLU A 233 -6.81 -17.08 35.74
C GLU A 233 -5.55 -17.22 34.88
N LYS A 234 -4.93 -16.13 34.44
CA LYS A 234 -3.65 -16.15 33.70
C LYS A 234 -2.57 -16.91 34.48
N HIS A 235 -2.38 -16.62 35.76
CA HIS A 235 -1.33 -17.24 36.59
C HIS A 235 -1.56 -18.73 36.87
N LYS A 236 -2.76 -19.27 36.62
CA LYS A 236 -3.03 -20.71 36.69
C LYS A 236 -2.61 -21.47 35.43
N ARG A 237 -2.24 -20.76 34.36
CA ARG A 237 -1.92 -21.34 33.06
C ARG A 237 -0.40 -21.37 32.84
N PRO A 238 0.11 -22.33 32.06
CA PRO A 238 1.49 -22.25 31.58
C PRO A 238 1.67 -21.01 30.71
N GLU A 239 2.87 -20.42 30.73
CA GLU A 239 3.24 -19.37 29.77
C GLU A 239 3.17 -19.92 28.33
N PRO A 240 2.69 -19.14 27.36
CA PRO A 240 2.63 -19.56 25.96
C PRO A 240 4.05 -19.72 25.39
N THR A 241 4.21 -20.61 24.41
CA THR A 241 5.46 -20.64 23.66
C THR A 241 5.48 -19.46 22.70
N THR A 242 6.52 -18.63 22.75
CA THR A 242 6.71 -17.54 21.79
C THR A 242 7.54 -18.03 20.60
N PHE A 243 6.98 -17.97 19.40
CA PHE A 243 7.64 -18.28 18.14
C PHE A 243 8.03 -16.99 17.39
N ASP A 244 9.15 -17.03 16.66
CA ASP A 244 9.45 -16.02 15.64
C ASP A 244 8.65 -16.28 14.35
N GLY A 245 8.73 -15.37 13.38
CA GLY A 245 8.00 -15.49 12.11
C GLY A 245 8.22 -16.82 11.37
N PRO A 246 9.47 -17.22 11.09
CA PRO A 246 9.77 -18.50 10.45
C PRO A 246 9.22 -19.72 11.21
N ALA A 247 9.45 -19.82 12.52
CA ALA A 247 8.97 -20.93 13.32
C ALA A 247 7.44 -20.96 13.37
N THR A 248 6.79 -19.80 13.47
CA THR A 248 5.33 -19.69 13.43
C THR A 248 4.76 -20.21 12.11
N LYS A 249 5.35 -19.80 10.98
CA LYS A 249 4.96 -20.29 9.66
C LYS A 249 5.13 -21.81 9.56
N GLU A 250 6.21 -22.37 10.08
CA GLU A 250 6.39 -23.82 10.13
C GLU A 250 5.29 -24.52 10.94
N GLN A 251 4.91 -24.00 12.10
CA GLN A 251 3.81 -24.57 12.91
C GLN A 251 2.47 -24.56 12.15
N ILE A 252 2.13 -23.43 11.52
CA ILE A 252 0.87 -23.25 10.77
C ILE A 252 0.81 -24.15 9.54
N MET A 253 1.94 -24.33 8.86
CA MET A 253 2.01 -25.08 7.60
C MET A 253 2.10 -26.61 7.78
N LYS A 254 2.07 -27.12 9.01
CA LYS A 254 2.02 -28.56 9.30
C LYS A 254 0.84 -29.24 8.59
N PRO A 255 0.93 -30.55 8.26
CA PRO A 255 -0.15 -31.27 7.62
C PRO A 255 -1.48 -31.13 8.36
N GLY A 256 -2.52 -30.78 7.62
CA GLY A 256 -3.85 -30.47 8.10
C GLY A 256 -4.69 -29.92 6.95
N ALA A 257 -6.01 -30.01 7.09
CA ALA A 257 -6.97 -29.40 6.18
C ALA A 257 -7.64 -28.22 6.89
N PRO A 258 -7.87 -27.10 6.20
CA PRO A 258 -8.71 -26.04 6.73
C PRO A 258 -10.13 -26.56 7.03
N ILE A 259 -10.84 -25.84 7.89
CA ILE A 259 -12.22 -26.16 8.22
C ILE A 259 -13.12 -25.90 7.00
N GLY A 260 -14.01 -26.86 6.71
CA GLY A 260 -15.02 -26.70 5.67
C GLY A 260 -15.98 -25.54 5.97
N THR A 261 -16.29 -24.74 4.96
CA THR A 261 -17.13 -23.55 5.08
C THR A 261 -18.35 -23.65 4.17
N ASN A 262 -19.41 -22.93 4.54
CA ASN A 262 -20.65 -22.86 3.77
C ASN A 262 -20.64 -21.60 2.90
N ILE A 263 -21.42 -21.62 1.82
CA ILE A 263 -21.65 -20.47 0.95
C ILE A 263 -23.14 -20.23 0.82
N VAL A 264 -23.57 -19.00 1.05
CA VAL A 264 -24.94 -18.53 0.78
C VAL A 264 -25.11 -18.21 -0.69
N ASP A 265 -26.24 -18.59 -1.26
CA ASP A 265 -26.54 -18.41 -2.69
C ASP A 265 -27.16 -17.05 -3.02
N ASP A 266 -27.71 -16.36 -2.02
CA ASP A 266 -28.49 -15.11 -2.13
C ASP A 266 -27.71 -13.88 -1.63
N ASP A 267 -26.41 -13.84 -1.92
CA ASP A 267 -25.53 -12.78 -1.44
C ASP A 267 -25.80 -11.42 -2.13
N PRO A 268 -26.04 -10.33 -1.38
CA PRO A 268 -26.31 -9.01 -1.97
C PRO A 268 -25.11 -8.38 -2.68
N LEU A 269 -23.87 -8.85 -2.42
CA LEU A 269 -22.68 -8.40 -3.15
C LEU A 269 -22.45 -9.23 -4.43
N CYS A 270 -23.37 -10.15 -4.77
CA CYS A 270 -23.28 -11.03 -5.94
C CYS A 270 -21.97 -11.84 -5.97
N LEU A 271 -21.53 -12.29 -4.79
CA LEU A 271 -20.34 -13.12 -4.61
C LEU A 271 -20.70 -14.61 -4.75
N SER A 272 -19.77 -15.39 -5.29
CA SER A 272 -19.94 -16.82 -5.51
C SER A 272 -18.65 -17.57 -5.21
N HIS A 273 -18.77 -18.85 -4.83
CA HIS A 273 -17.62 -19.72 -4.62
C HIS A 273 -16.62 -19.60 -5.77
N GLY A 274 -15.34 -19.40 -5.45
CA GLY A 274 -14.26 -19.31 -6.43
C GLY A 274 -13.98 -17.89 -6.93
N ASP A 275 -14.79 -16.88 -6.59
CA ASP A 275 -14.49 -15.50 -6.93
C ASP A 275 -13.16 -15.04 -6.33
N GLU A 276 -12.34 -14.34 -7.12
CA GLU A 276 -11.17 -13.64 -6.60
C GLU A 276 -11.65 -12.35 -5.91
N VAL A 277 -11.26 -12.14 -4.66
CA VAL A 277 -11.71 -11.00 -3.88
C VAL A 277 -10.57 -10.35 -3.10
N GLU A 278 -10.73 -9.07 -2.80
CA GLU A 278 -9.98 -8.37 -1.76
C GLU A 278 -10.88 -8.09 -0.55
N VAL A 279 -10.37 -8.40 0.64
CA VAL A 279 -11.07 -8.17 1.91
C VAL A 279 -10.28 -7.19 2.77
N TYR A 280 -10.96 -6.15 3.27
CA TYR A 280 -10.38 -5.12 4.12
C TYR A 280 -11.44 -4.41 5.00
N PRO A 281 -11.06 -3.83 6.14
CA PRO A 281 -12.00 -3.06 6.97
C PRO A 281 -12.61 -1.86 6.25
N SER A 282 -13.87 -1.56 6.51
CA SER A 282 -14.56 -0.38 5.95
C SER A 282 -14.43 0.89 6.79
N ASP A 283 -13.91 0.78 8.01
CA ASP A 283 -13.75 1.84 9.00
C ASP A 283 -12.31 2.39 9.03
N TYR A 284 -11.35 1.67 9.61
CA TYR A 284 -9.94 2.12 9.69
C TYR A 284 -8.94 1.02 9.31
N GLY A 285 -7.80 1.39 8.74
CA GLY A 285 -6.83 0.42 8.25
C GLY A 285 -7.20 -0.25 6.93
N ALA A 286 -8.09 0.38 6.16
CA ALA A 286 -8.52 -0.02 4.81
C ALA A 286 -7.38 -0.02 3.76
N SER A 287 -6.25 0.63 4.06
CA SER A 287 -5.11 0.77 3.14
C SER A 287 -4.36 -0.53 2.85
N HIS A 288 -4.63 -1.61 3.60
CA HIS A 288 -4.01 -2.90 3.39
C HIS A 288 -5.07 -3.98 3.20
N LYS A 289 -5.13 -4.50 1.97
CA LYS A 289 -6.13 -5.47 1.54
C LYS A 289 -5.54 -6.87 1.47
N THR A 290 -6.25 -7.86 2.02
CA THR A 290 -5.87 -9.27 1.87
C THR A 290 -6.63 -9.85 0.70
N ARG A 291 -5.91 -10.47 -0.22
CA ARG A 291 -6.46 -11.05 -1.44
C ARG A 291 -6.51 -12.56 -1.34
N GLY A 292 -7.55 -13.17 -1.90
CA GLY A 292 -7.64 -14.60 -2.06
C GLY A 292 -8.90 -15.03 -2.81
N ARG A 293 -9.02 -16.34 -3.01
CA ARG A 293 -10.18 -16.95 -3.63
C ARG A 293 -11.26 -17.19 -2.60
N LEU A 294 -12.49 -16.76 -2.85
CA LEU A 294 -13.63 -16.99 -1.97
C LEU A 294 -13.91 -18.50 -1.85
N VAL A 295 -13.80 -19.03 -0.64
CA VAL A 295 -14.07 -20.45 -0.32
C VAL A 295 -15.18 -20.62 0.71
N GLY A 296 -15.53 -19.58 1.45
CA GLY A 296 -16.65 -19.56 2.40
C GLY A 296 -17.34 -18.20 2.46
N LEU A 297 -18.65 -18.20 2.61
CA LEU A 297 -19.48 -17.00 2.67
C LEU A 297 -20.77 -17.28 3.45
N THR A 298 -20.93 -16.66 4.61
CA THR A 298 -22.17 -16.71 5.40
C THR A 298 -22.73 -15.31 5.56
N THR A 299 -23.78 -15.15 6.37
CA THR A 299 -24.30 -13.82 6.75
C THR A 299 -23.32 -13.04 7.63
N SER A 300 -22.44 -13.72 8.37
CA SER A 300 -21.54 -13.11 9.36
C SER A 300 -20.06 -13.19 8.99
N GLU A 301 -19.66 -14.08 8.09
CA GLU A 301 -18.26 -14.42 7.83
C GLU A 301 -17.98 -14.55 6.32
N VAL A 302 -16.79 -14.11 5.91
CA VAL A 302 -16.20 -14.36 4.60
C VAL A 302 -14.86 -15.07 4.78
N VAL A 303 -14.62 -16.10 3.97
CA VAL A 303 -13.40 -16.91 4.04
C VAL A 303 -12.76 -16.96 2.66
N ILE A 304 -11.50 -16.57 2.60
CA ILE A 304 -10.68 -16.61 1.39
C ILE A 304 -9.54 -17.60 1.54
N CYS A 305 -9.25 -18.34 0.48
CA CYS A 305 -8.05 -19.15 0.38
C CYS A 305 -6.95 -18.29 -0.26
N ASN A 306 -5.88 -18.04 0.47
CA ASN A 306 -4.73 -17.29 -0.05
C ASN A 306 -3.82 -18.17 -0.93
N ASP A 307 -2.79 -17.58 -1.52
CA ASP A 307 -1.87 -18.23 -2.47
C ASP A 307 -1.03 -19.37 -1.87
N ILE A 308 -0.86 -19.40 -0.55
CA ILE A 308 -0.16 -20.46 0.18
C ILE A 308 -1.12 -21.51 0.79
N GLY A 309 -2.41 -21.41 0.50
CA GLY A 309 -3.42 -22.42 0.88
C GLY A 309 -3.94 -22.29 2.31
N LEU A 310 -3.79 -21.14 2.96
CA LEU A 310 -4.46 -20.83 4.23
C LEU A 310 -5.86 -20.29 3.96
N HIS A 311 -6.80 -20.69 4.81
CA HIS A 311 -8.11 -20.04 4.86
C HIS A 311 -8.01 -18.84 5.79
N VAL A 312 -8.23 -17.64 5.26
CA VAL A 312 -8.22 -16.40 6.03
C VAL A 312 -9.67 -15.93 6.19
N HIS A 313 -10.08 -15.82 7.44
CA HIS A 313 -11.45 -15.56 7.86
C HIS A 313 -11.59 -14.10 8.29
N PHE A 314 -12.63 -13.44 7.81
CA PHE A 314 -12.98 -12.08 8.17
C PHE A 314 -14.48 -12.01 8.52
N PRO A 315 -14.88 -11.17 9.48
CA PRO A 315 -16.29 -10.90 9.66
C PRO A 315 -16.79 -10.07 8.47
N ARG A 316 -18.08 -10.15 8.15
CA ARG A 316 -18.68 -9.32 7.10
C ARG A 316 -19.04 -7.92 7.56
N TRP A 317 -19.41 -7.80 8.83
CA TRP A 317 -19.79 -6.52 9.43
C TRP A 317 -18.57 -5.59 9.55
N ASN A 318 -18.67 -4.39 8.97
CA ASN A 318 -17.58 -3.40 8.85
C ASN A 318 -16.37 -3.86 8.03
N TYR A 319 -16.60 -4.71 7.03
CA TYR A 319 -15.59 -5.10 6.04
C TYR A 319 -16.13 -4.90 4.62
N HIS A 320 -15.26 -4.41 3.74
CA HIS A 320 -15.48 -4.47 2.31
C HIS A 320 -14.96 -5.79 1.76
N ILE A 321 -15.79 -6.43 0.94
CA ILE A 321 -15.41 -7.55 0.10
C ILE A 321 -15.55 -7.08 -1.34
N GLU A 322 -14.43 -6.78 -1.97
CA GLU A 322 -14.39 -6.29 -3.34
C GLU A 322 -14.17 -7.48 -4.27
N LYS A 323 -15.19 -7.85 -5.05
CA LYS A 323 -15.03 -8.82 -6.13
C LYS A 323 -14.06 -8.23 -7.14
N LEU A 324 -12.90 -8.86 -7.26
CA LEU A 324 -11.99 -8.55 -8.32
C LEU A 324 -12.68 -9.01 -9.59
N LYS A 325 -12.90 -8.07 -10.51
CA LYS A 325 -13.40 -8.43 -11.83
C LYS A 325 -12.50 -9.55 -12.34
N PRO A 326 -13.06 -10.68 -12.78
CA PRO A 326 -12.24 -11.70 -13.41
C PRO A 326 -11.48 -10.96 -14.49
N THR A 327 -10.17 -10.84 -14.26
CA THR A 327 -9.26 -10.53 -15.34
C THR A 327 -9.62 -11.58 -16.37
N ILE A 328 -10.20 -11.17 -17.51
CA ILE A 328 -10.31 -12.06 -18.66
C ILE A 328 -8.94 -12.70 -18.73
N ALA A 329 -8.90 -14.03 -18.62
CA ALA A 329 -7.68 -14.76 -18.46
C ALA A 329 -6.76 -14.43 -19.63
N SER A 330 -5.88 -13.44 -19.44
CA SER A 330 -4.52 -13.65 -19.89
C SER A 330 -4.02 -14.78 -18.98
N PRO A 331 -3.45 -15.87 -19.53
CA PRO A 331 -3.02 -17.02 -18.74
C PRO A 331 -2.06 -16.57 -17.62
N LEU A 332 -1.77 -17.47 -16.66
CA LEU A 332 -0.62 -17.42 -15.73
C LEU A 332 0.52 -16.51 -16.23
N PRO A 333 1.34 -15.84 -15.40
CA PRO A 333 2.62 -15.36 -15.89
C PRO A 333 3.46 -16.58 -16.32
N LYS A 334 3.26 -17.02 -17.57
CA LYS A 334 4.36 -17.22 -18.50
C LYS A 334 5.22 -15.98 -18.28
N ALA A 335 6.45 -16.17 -17.82
CA ALA A 335 7.48 -15.15 -17.73
C ALA A 335 7.11 -13.95 -18.61
N PHE A 336 6.73 -12.78 -18.03
CA PHE A 336 6.06 -11.67 -18.73
C PHE A 336 6.30 -11.79 -20.23
N SER A 337 5.33 -12.34 -20.97
CA SER A 337 5.53 -12.46 -22.41
C SER A 337 5.48 -11.04 -22.89
N VAL A 338 6.66 -10.46 -23.05
CA VAL A 338 6.85 -9.08 -23.50
C VAL A 338 5.99 -8.96 -24.76
N PRO A 339 4.93 -8.13 -24.74
CA PRO A 339 4.03 -8.04 -25.88
C PRO A 339 4.84 -7.57 -27.08
N GLN A 340 4.43 -7.97 -28.28
CA GLN A 340 4.96 -7.27 -29.45
C GLN A 340 4.47 -5.82 -29.38
N MET A 341 5.38 -4.91 -29.63
CA MET A 341 5.18 -3.49 -29.51
C MET A 341 5.59 -2.83 -30.81
N ARG A 342 4.91 -1.75 -31.17
CA ARG A 342 5.30 -0.90 -32.28
C ARG A 342 5.62 0.48 -31.76
N LEU A 343 6.87 0.91 -31.90
CA LEU A 343 7.28 2.27 -31.53
C LEU A 343 7.25 3.16 -32.78
N ILE A 344 6.33 4.11 -32.79
CA ILE A 344 6.24 5.18 -33.78
C ILE A 344 7.29 6.24 -33.43
N TYR A 345 8.23 6.45 -34.33
CA TYR A 345 9.58 6.89 -33.97
C TYR A 345 10.25 7.70 -35.07
N HIS A 346 11.25 8.51 -34.71
CA HIS A 346 12.23 9.05 -35.65
C HIS A 346 13.60 9.15 -34.97
N PRO A 347 14.71 8.73 -35.60
CA PRO A 347 16.03 8.71 -34.96
C PRO A 347 16.54 10.09 -34.52
N GLN A 348 16.08 11.16 -35.17
CA GLN A 348 16.46 12.52 -34.77
C GLN A 348 15.72 13.02 -33.52
N SER A 349 14.64 12.35 -33.09
CA SER A 349 13.88 12.71 -31.88
C SER A 349 14.55 12.15 -30.63
N SER A 350 15.01 13.05 -29.76
CA SER A 350 15.66 12.68 -28.50
C SER A 350 14.69 12.02 -27.51
N TYR A 351 13.39 12.36 -27.56
CA TYR A 351 12.35 11.67 -26.76
C TYR A 351 12.17 10.23 -27.19
N THR A 352 12.20 9.98 -28.51
CA THR A 352 12.15 8.63 -29.06
C THR A 352 13.40 7.86 -28.69
N ARG A 353 14.56 8.53 -28.71
CA ARG A 353 15.84 7.94 -28.30
C ARG A 353 15.81 7.53 -26.83
N LYS A 354 15.27 8.38 -25.96
CA LYS A 354 15.07 8.06 -24.53
C LYS A 354 14.30 6.75 -24.35
N VAL A 355 13.15 6.63 -25.00
CA VAL A 355 12.31 5.42 -24.93
C VAL A 355 13.06 4.18 -25.43
N PHE A 356 13.66 4.25 -26.62
CA PHE A 356 14.28 3.07 -27.21
C PHE A 356 15.62 2.69 -26.54
N MET A 357 16.37 3.67 -26.04
CA MET A 357 17.53 3.41 -25.18
C MET A 357 17.12 2.66 -23.91
N LEU A 358 16.06 3.10 -23.23
CA LEU A 358 15.56 2.40 -22.05
C LEU A 358 15.08 0.98 -22.40
N ALA A 359 14.39 0.80 -23.53
CA ALA A 359 14.00 -0.53 -23.98
C ALA A 359 15.22 -1.46 -24.15
N ILE A 360 16.33 -0.97 -24.70
CA ILE A 360 17.59 -1.74 -24.81
C ILE A 360 18.18 -2.06 -23.44
N GLU A 361 18.17 -1.10 -22.51
CA GLU A 361 18.65 -1.30 -21.13
C GLU A 361 17.85 -2.38 -20.40
N LEU A 362 16.55 -2.45 -20.68
CA LEU A 362 15.63 -3.44 -20.12
C LEU A 362 15.59 -4.75 -20.93
N GLY A 363 16.37 -4.89 -22.00
CA GLY A 363 16.38 -6.07 -22.87
C GLY A 363 15.05 -6.32 -23.59
N LEU A 364 14.30 -5.26 -23.90
CA LEU A 364 12.99 -5.28 -24.55
C LEU A 364 13.08 -4.94 -26.06
N GLU A 365 14.27 -4.66 -26.59
CA GLU A 365 14.43 -4.14 -27.95
C GLU A 365 13.93 -5.08 -29.04
N GLN A 366 14.00 -6.40 -28.81
CA GLN A 366 13.56 -7.41 -29.78
C GLN A 366 12.03 -7.51 -29.88
N ALA A 367 11.32 -7.00 -28.86
CA ALA A 367 9.86 -6.96 -28.86
C ALA A 367 9.30 -5.66 -29.44
N ILE A 368 10.16 -4.73 -29.87
CA ILE A 368 9.74 -3.43 -30.42
C ILE A 368 10.03 -3.38 -31.92
N ALA A 369 8.98 -3.47 -32.72
CA ALA A 369 8.99 -3.08 -34.12
C ALA A 369 9.02 -1.55 -34.23
N LEU A 370 10.03 -1.01 -34.90
CA LEU A 370 10.13 0.43 -35.12
C LEU A 370 9.24 0.84 -36.32
N GLU A 371 8.56 1.98 -36.24
CA GLU A 371 7.82 2.58 -37.37
C GLU A 371 8.29 4.02 -37.55
N LYS A 372 9.08 4.25 -38.60
CA LYS A 372 9.66 5.55 -38.85
C LYS A 372 8.63 6.46 -39.48
N VAL A 373 8.38 7.58 -38.83
CA VAL A 373 7.49 8.64 -39.32
C VAL A 373 8.17 9.99 -39.17
N VAL A 374 7.64 11.02 -39.83
CA VAL A 374 8.02 12.40 -39.52
C VAL A 374 6.77 13.26 -39.32
N VAL A 375 6.76 13.98 -38.19
CA VAL A 375 5.64 14.82 -37.76
C VAL A 375 6.07 16.27 -37.60
N CYS A 376 5.23 17.20 -38.02
CA CYS A 376 5.39 18.63 -37.78
C CYS A 376 4.02 19.31 -37.74
N PRO A 377 3.75 20.25 -36.82
CA PRO A 377 2.46 20.94 -36.72
C PRO A 377 1.97 21.63 -38.00
N ILE A 378 2.87 21.91 -38.95
CA ILE A 378 2.52 22.41 -40.28
C ILE A 378 3.01 21.41 -41.35
N PRO A 379 2.29 21.26 -42.47
CA PRO A 379 2.81 20.53 -43.62
C PRO A 379 4.09 21.21 -44.12
N PHE A 380 5.19 20.47 -44.17
CA PHE A 380 6.45 20.95 -44.73
C PHE A 380 6.93 19.92 -45.77
N PRO A 381 6.84 20.22 -47.08
CA PRO A 381 7.17 19.27 -48.13
C PRO A 381 8.59 18.69 -47.96
N GLY A 382 8.70 17.36 -47.99
CA GLY A 382 9.96 16.64 -47.76
C GLY A 382 10.39 16.52 -46.29
N TRP A 383 9.54 16.94 -45.34
CA TRP A 383 9.83 16.83 -43.91
C TRP A 383 8.67 16.35 -43.03
N SER A 384 7.39 16.61 -43.33
CA SER A 384 6.29 15.99 -42.56
C SER A 384 5.05 15.67 -43.40
N ASP A 385 4.61 14.42 -43.31
CA ASP A 385 3.41 13.89 -43.99
C ASP A 385 2.61 12.91 -43.13
N ASN A 386 3.09 12.49 -41.94
CA ASN A 386 2.44 11.45 -41.13
C ASN A 386 1.56 11.94 -39.96
N ASN A 387 1.25 13.24 -39.86
CA ASN A 387 0.51 13.75 -38.69
C ASN A 387 -0.82 13.03 -38.45
N ALA A 388 -1.57 12.73 -39.52
CA ALA A 388 -2.85 12.03 -39.42
C ALA A 388 -2.66 10.59 -38.92
N ASP A 389 -1.64 9.89 -39.43
CA ASP A 389 -1.31 8.52 -39.04
C ASP A 389 -0.93 8.43 -37.55
N VAL A 390 -0.15 9.41 -37.06
CA VAL A 390 0.23 9.49 -35.64
C VAL A 390 -0.94 9.94 -34.76
N ALA A 391 -1.82 10.81 -35.27
CA ALA A 391 -2.97 11.33 -34.53
C ALA A 391 -3.96 10.25 -34.09
N VAL A 392 -3.98 9.10 -34.77
CA VAL A 392 -4.77 7.93 -34.40
C VAL A 392 -4.40 7.41 -33.00
N PHE A 393 -3.11 7.45 -32.65
CA PHE A 393 -2.59 6.93 -31.38
C PHE A 393 -2.23 8.04 -30.37
N ASN A 394 -1.81 9.20 -30.86
CA ASN A 394 -1.52 10.37 -30.04
C ASN A 394 -2.21 11.59 -30.64
N PRO A 395 -3.30 12.10 -30.05
CA PRO A 395 -4.07 13.21 -30.63
C PRO A 395 -3.28 14.50 -30.82
N MET A 396 -2.11 14.63 -30.18
CA MET A 396 -1.20 15.77 -30.37
C MET A 396 -0.28 15.62 -31.59
N ALA A 397 -0.35 14.50 -32.32
CA ALA A 397 0.53 14.12 -33.44
C ALA A 397 2.03 14.24 -33.09
N LYS A 398 2.41 13.85 -31.87
CA LYS A 398 3.80 13.86 -31.39
C LYS A 398 4.38 12.45 -31.31
N ILE A 399 5.69 12.35 -31.53
CA ILE A 399 6.48 11.14 -31.29
C ILE A 399 7.36 11.32 -30.04
N PRO A 400 7.66 10.25 -29.28
CA PRO A 400 7.29 8.85 -29.53
C PRO A 400 5.83 8.53 -29.17
N CYS A 401 5.32 7.48 -29.80
CA CYS A 401 4.12 6.77 -29.38
C CYS A 401 4.38 5.26 -29.47
N LEU A 402 4.16 4.53 -28.38
CA LEU A 402 4.33 3.08 -28.29
C LEU A 402 2.96 2.43 -28.39
N VAL A 403 2.77 1.53 -29.34
CA VAL A 403 1.52 0.78 -29.54
C VAL A 403 1.79 -0.69 -29.22
N PRO A 404 1.62 -1.12 -27.96
CA PRO A 404 1.73 -2.53 -27.59
C PRO A 404 0.44 -3.29 -27.98
N GLU A 405 0.53 -4.60 -28.16
CA GLU A 405 -0.64 -5.45 -28.48
C GLU A 405 -1.77 -5.35 -27.43
N ASP A 406 -1.42 -5.11 -26.17
CA ASP A 406 -2.36 -5.02 -25.04
C ASP A 406 -2.96 -3.62 -24.84
N VAL A 407 -2.40 -2.57 -25.46
CA VAL A 407 -2.92 -1.20 -25.46
C VAL A 407 -2.95 -0.67 -26.91
N PRO A 408 -3.92 -1.14 -27.71
CA PRO A 408 -3.96 -0.84 -29.15
C PRO A 408 -4.21 0.64 -29.47
N ASP A 409 -4.78 1.40 -28.52
CA ASP A 409 -4.97 2.85 -28.64
C ASP A 409 -3.66 3.64 -28.56
N GLY A 410 -2.56 3.00 -28.15
CA GLY A 410 -1.25 3.59 -28.02
C GLY A 410 -1.00 4.29 -26.69
N ILE A 411 0.27 4.34 -26.32
CA ILE A 411 0.82 5.00 -25.14
C ILE A 411 1.71 6.13 -25.66
N PHE A 412 1.42 7.35 -25.26
CA PHE A 412 2.17 8.54 -25.67
C PHE A 412 2.63 9.34 -24.45
N ASP A 413 3.51 10.30 -24.69
CA ASP A 413 4.42 10.89 -23.70
C ASP A 413 5.58 9.95 -23.34
N SER A 414 6.80 10.43 -23.58
CA SER A 414 7.99 9.63 -23.39
C SER A 414 8.23 9.16 -21.95
N ARG A 415 7.69 9.84 -20.92
CA ARG A 415 7.79 9.38 -19.53
C ARG A 415 6.82 8.25 -19.26
N ILE A 416 5.58 8.40 -19.71
CA ILE A 416 4.55 7.36 -19.55
C ILE A 416 4.95 6.08 -20.29
N ILE A 417 5.56 6.22 -21.46
CA ILE A 417 6.13 5.07 -22.18
C ILE A 417 7.27 4.43 -21.38
N CYS A 418 8.17 5.22 -20.78
CA CYS A 418 9.23 4.67 -19.94
C CYS A 418 8.67 3.92 -18.71
N ASP A 419 7.67 4.49 -18.03
CA ASP A 419 6.99 3.85 -16.89
C ASP A 419 6.35 2.51 -17.30
N TYR A 420 5.72 2.45 -18.48
CA TYR A 420 5.16 1.21 -19.03
C TYR A 420 6.27 0.15 -19.27
N LEU A 421 7.40 0.53 -19.86
CA LEU A 421 8.52 -0.37 -20.12
C LEU A 421 9.16 -0.90 -18.82
N GLU A 422 9.33 -0.04 -17.81
CA GLU A 422 9.80 -0.45 -16.47
C GLU A 422 8.78 -1.37 -15.78
N GLY A 423 7.48 -1.12 -15.97
CA GLY A 423 6.38 -1.97 -15.52
C GLY A 423 6.42 -3.39 -16.10
N LEU A 424 6.76 -3.55 -17.39
CA LEU A 424 6.97 -4.87 -18.03
C LEU A 424 8.11 -5.69 -17.39
N ARG A 425 8.99 -5.03 -16.63
CA ARG A 425 10.09 -5.65 -15.87
C ARG A 425 9.85 -5.66 -14.36
N SER A 426 8.65 -5.30 -13.91
CA SER A 426 8.29 -5.18 -12.49
C SER A 426 9.24 -4.29 -11.69
N ILE A 427 9.83 -3.27 -12.33
CA ILE A 427 10.70 -2.31 -11.67
C ILE A 427 9.79 -1.30 -10.95
N SER A 428 9.95 -1.16 -9.63
CA SER A 428 9.22 -0.18 -8.83
C SER A 428 10.21 0.56 -7.93
N PRO A 429 10.51 1.84 -8.21
CA PRO A 429 11.51 2.58 -7.46
C PRO A 429 11.02 2.95 -6.07
N GLN A 430 11.93 2.91 -5.09
CA GLN A 430 11.68 3.45 -3.76
C GLN A 430 11.69 4.99 -3.83
N LYS A 431 10.61 5.65 -3.39
CA LYS A 431 10.43 7.10 -3.49
C LYS A 431 11.16 7.88 -2.38
N ASP A 432 12.46 7.69 -2.28
CA ASP A 432 13.34 8.37 -1.32
C ASP A 432 13.89 9.72 -1.86
N LYS A 433 14.84 10.31 -1.13
CA LYS A 433 15.49 11.57 -1.53
C LYS A 433 16.21 11.45 -2.87
N GLN A 434 16.92 10.34 -3.11
CA GLN A 434 17.71 10.14 -4.32
C GLN A 434 16.80 10.00 -5.54
N TYR A 435 15.68 9.29 -5.38
CA TYR A 435 14.62 9.21 -6.39
C TYR A 435 14.18 10.61 -6.83
N TRP A 436 13.76 11.47 -5.90
CA TRP A 436 13.30 12.83 -6.26
C TRP A 436 14.38 13.69 -6.89
N GLN A 437 15.64 13.52 -6.49
CA GLN A 437 16.76 14.22 -7.08
C GLN A 437 16.96 13.81 -8.55
N LEU A 438 16.99 12.50 -8.86
CA LEU A 438 17.15 11.99 -10.22
C LEU A 438 15.94 12.30 -11.11
N HIS A 439 14.72 12.13 -10.60
CA HIS A 439 13.49 12.49 -11.31
C HIS A 439 13.43 13.98 -11.68
N THR A 440 13.98 14.85 -10.83
CA THR A 440 14.12 16.28 -11.13
C THR A 440 15.12 16.52 -12.27
N LEU A 441 16.20 15.74 -12.36
CA LEU A 441 17.18 15.85 -13.44
C LEU A 441 16.64 15.28 -14.76
N HIS A 442 15.80 14.24 -14.72
CA HIS A 442 15.00 13.82 -15.89
C HIS A 442 14.17 14.99 -16.41
N ALA A 443 13.45 15.68 -15.53
CA ALA A 443 12.68 16.86 -15.93
C ALA A 443 13.54 17.99 -16.50
N CYS A 444 14.73 18.19 -15.95
CA CYS A 444 15.73 19.11 -16.49
C CYS A 444 16.13 18.72 -17.93
N ALA A 445 16.36 17.43 -18.18
CA ALA A 445 16.75 16.91 -19.48
C ALA A 445 15.63 17.05 -20.53
N ASP A 446 14.37 16.80 -20.15
CA ASP A 446 13.22 17.08 -21.02
C ASP A 446 13.13 18.56 -21.37
N GLY A 447 13.37 19.46 -20.40
CA GLY A 447 13.40 20.90 -20.65
C GLY A 447 14.49 21.35 -21.63
N ILE A 448 15.65 20.67 -21.64
CA ILE A 448 16.69 20.88 -22.66
C ILE A 448 16.16 20.49 -24.05
N MET A 449 15.48 19.35 -24.15
CA MET A 449 14.92 18.85 -25.41
C MET A 449 13.79 19.76 -25.93
N ASP A 450 12.92 20.23 -25.04
CA ASP A 450 11.80 21.12 -25.37
C ASP A 450 12.33 22.44 -25.95
N ALA A 451 13.31 23.05 -25.26
CA ALA A 451 13.93 24.30 -25.70
C ALA A 451 14.61 24.17 -27.07
N GLY A 452 15.35 23.08 -27.30
CA GLY A 452 16.03 22.90 -28.57
C GLY A 452 15.10 22.57 -29.73
N ILE A 453 13.95 21.90 -29.52
CA ILE A 453 12.93 21.75 -30.58
C ILE A 453 12.42 23.12 -31.04
N LEU A 454 12.19 24.05 -30.10
CA LEU A 454 11.74 25.39 -30.44
C LEU A 454 12.79 26.16 -31.26
N ILE A 455 14.09 25.97 -30.96
CA ILE A 455 15.19 26.51 -31.78
C ILE A 455 15.20 25.88 -33.18
N ILE A 456 15.00 24.56 -33.27
CA ILE A 456 14.95 23.85 -34.56
C ILE A 456 13.83 24.43 -35.43
N TYR A 457 12.64 24.70 -34.87
CA TYR A 457 11.54 25.31 -35.63
C TYR A 457 11.86 26.73 -36.10
N GLU A 458 12.53 27.56 -35.28
CA GLU A 458 12.99 28.88 -35.70
C GLU A 458 13.94 28.79 -36.92
N ARG A 459 14.97 27.92 -36.83
CA ARG A 459 16.01 27.79 -37.87
C ARG A 459 15.52 27.07 -39.13
N GLN A 460 14.75 25.99 -38.99
CA GLN A 460 14.38 25.15 -40.13
C GLN A 460 13.14 25.63 -40.88
N ILE A 461 12.19 26.24 -40.16
CA ILE A 461 10.89 26.63 -40.71
C ILE A 461 10.78 28.15 -40.83
N ARG A 462 10.95 28.86 -39.71
CA ARG A 462 10.65 30.30 -39.65
C ARG A 462 11.68 31.15 -40.38
N GLU A 463 12.95 30.76 -40.36
CA GLU A 463 14.02 31.40 -41.14
C GLU A 463 13.75 31.35 -42.64
N LYS A 464 13.39 30.17 -43.17
CA LYS A 464 13.04 30.01 -44.61
C LYS A 464 11.80 30.82 -45.02
N LYS A 465 10.95 31.18 -44.05
CA LYS A 465 9.79 32.04 -44.25
C LYS A 465 10.07 33.52 -43.94
N GLY A 466 11.30 33.89 -43.57
CA GLY A 466 11.68 35.26 -43.25
C GLY A 466 11.09 35.81 -41.95
N ILE A 467 10.64 34.94 -41.03
CA ILE A 467 9.95 35.31 -39.78
C ILE A 467 10.62 34.70 -38.53
N LYS A 468 11.92 34.47 -38.61
CA LYS A 468 12.76 33.99 -37.50
C LYS A 468 12.84 35.07 -36.41
N PHE A 469 12.76 34.64 -35.15
CA PHE A 469 12.91 35.51 -33.99
C PHE A 469 14.20 35.16 -33.23
N ASP A 470 15.25 35.96 -33.41
CA ASP A 470 16.59 35.63 -32.87
C ASP A 470 16.64 35.70 -31.34
N GLU A 471 15.98 36.67 -30.70
CA GLU A 471 15.93 36.78 -29.24
C GLU A 471 15.21 35.58 -28.58
N TRP A 472 14.28 34.94 -29.30
CA TRP A 472 13.68 33.68 -28.85
C TRP A 472 14.71 32.55 -28.85
N ILE A 473 15.55 32.45 -29.90
CA ILE A 473 16.63 31.46 -29.97
C ILE A 473 17.57 31.66 -28.79
N GLU A 474 18.06 32.89 -28.56
CA GLU A 474 18.95 33.22 -27.45
C GLU A 474 18.34 32.82 -26.09
N GLY A 475 17.05 33.12 -25.88
CA GLY A 475 16.33 32.75 -24.66
C GLY A 475 16.24 31.23 -24.45
N GLN A 476 16.05 30.44 -25.50
CA GLN A 476 16.04 28.97 -25.43
C GLN A 476 17.46 28.41 -25.21
N GLU A 477 18.49 28.96 -25.86
CA GLU A 477 19.89 28.58 -25.65
C GLU A 477 20.33 28.85 -24.20
N LEU A 478 19.87 29.95 -23.61
CA LEU A 478 20.13 30.27 -22.20
C LEU A 478 19.42 29.28 -21.23
N LYS A 479 18.22 28.79 -21.56
CA LYS A 479 17.56 27.72 -20.77
C LYS A 479 18.38 26.44 -20.82
N MET A 480 18.80 26.02 -22.01
CA MET A 480 19.63 24.82 -22.19
C MET A 480 20.96 24.96 -21.44
N THR A 481 21.59 26.13 -21.48
CA THR A 481 22.85 26.43 -20.77
C THR A 481 22.68 26.28 -19.25
N ARG A 482 21.65 26.89 -18.65
CA ARG A 482 21.38 26.78 -17.20
C ARG A 482 21.06 25.34 -16.78
N ALA A 483 20.33 24.61 -17.63
CA ALA A 483 20.03 23.21 -17.38
C ALA A 483 21.31 22.36 -17.39
N LEU A 484 22.23 22.59 -18.33
CA LEU A 484 23.53 21.93 -18.36
C LEU A 484 24.39 22.28 -17.12
N ASP A 485 24.32 23.50 -16.60
CA ASP A 485 25.02 23.88 -15.36
C ASP A 485 24.45 23.14 -14.13
N ARG A 486 23.13 22.93 -14.10
CA ARG A 486 22.49 22.10 -13.09
C ARG A 486 22.96 20.64 -13.17
N LEU A 487 23.11 20.09 -14.37
CA LEU A 487 23.63 18.74 -14.59
C LEU A 487 25.12 18.62 -14.22
N GLU A 488 25.95 19.63 -14.52
CA GLU A 488 27.35 19.69 -14.06
C GLU A 488 27.45 19.65 -12.53
N THR A 489 26.60 20.43 -11.86
CA THR A 489 26.52 20.41 -10.39
C THR A 489 26.09 19.04 -9.87
N ALA A 490 25.13 18.40 -10.51
CA ALA A 490 24.66 17.07 -10.14
C ALA A 490 25.73 15.98 -10.35
N ALA A 491 26.50 16.05 -11.43
CA ALA A 491 27.65 15.17 -11.67
C ALA A 491 28.76 15.39 -10.63
N SER A 492 29.05 16.66 -10.31
CA SER A 492 30.07 17.01 -9.31
C SER A 492 29.72 16.58 -7.89
N SER A 493 28.44 16.62 -7.53
CA SER A 493 27.93 16.27 -6.20
C SER A 493 27.55 14.79 -6.04
N GLY A 494 27.75 13.97 -7.08
CA GLY A 494 27.45 12.54 -7.05
C GLY A 494 25.95 12.19 -7.11
N ILE A 495 25.09 13.17 -7.43
CA ILE A 495 23.65 12.91 -7.65
C ILE A 495 23.45 12.14 -8.94
N LEU A 496 24.20 12.46 -10.00
CA LEU A 496 24.27 11.62 -11.19
C LEU A 496 25.28 10.49 -10.93
N PRO A 497 24.83 9.23 -10.76
CA PRO A 497 25.74 8.12 -10.53
C PRO A 497 26.50 7.79 -11.82
N ALA A 498 27.63 7.09 -11.69
CA ALA A 498 28.25 6.44 -12.83
C ALA A 498 27.26 5.42 -13.44
N PRO A 499 27.32 5.13 -14.75
CA PRO A 499 26.42 4.15 -15.34
C PRO A 499 26.50 2.81 -14.60
N PRO A 500 25.37 2.19 -14.25
CA PRO A 500 25.36 0.95 -13.48
C PRO A 500 25.89 -0.23 -14.29
N ASP A 501 26.39 -1.27 -13.62
CA ASP A 501 26.75 -2.54 -14.30
C ASP A 501 25.51 -3.27 -14.85
N GLY A 502 24.34 -3.02 -14.25
CA GLY A 502 23.04 -3.53 -14.68
C GLY A 502 22.24 -2.57 -15.57
N PRO A 503 20.90 -2.74 -15.64
CA PRO A 503 20.03 -1.85 -16.41
C PRO A 503 20.06 -0.44 -15.83
N ALA A 504 20.12 0.55 -16.71
CA ALA A 504 19.92 1.95 -16.37
C ALA A 504 18.45 2.27 -16.02
N SER A 505 18.24 3.26 -15.16
CA SER A 505 16.91 3.84 -14.92
C SER A 505 16.47 4.76 -16.07
N ALA A 506 15.15 4.96 -16.21
CA ALA A 506 14.59 5.95 -17.13
C ALA A 506 15.16 7.36 -16.92
N ASP A 507 15.43 7.74 -15.67
CA ASP A 507 15.95 9.07 -15.30
C ASP A 507 17.38 9.29 -15.81
N GLU A 508 18.26 8.31 -15.65
CA GLU A 508 19.62 8.38 -16.17
C GLU A 508 19.62 8.44 -17.70
N VAL A 509 18.84 7.57 -18.35
CA VAL A 509 18.70 7.55 -19.82
C VAL A 509 18.19 8.90 -20.34
N ALA A 510 17.24 9.53 -19.64
CA ALA A 510 16.73 10.85 -20.00
C ALA A 510 17.84 11.90 -19.99
N VAL A 511 18.65 11.95 -18.92
CA VAL A 511 19.76 12.90 -18.80
C VAL A 511 20.79 12.69 -19.91
N VAL A 512 21.15 11.45 -20.22
CA VAL A 512 22.07 11.13 -21.33
C VAL A 512 21.52 11.63 -22.67
N CYS A 513 20.23 11.42 -22.95
CA CYS A 513 19.59 11.89 -24.17
C CYS A 513 19.56 13.42 -24.25
N GLY A 514 19.26 14.11 -23.14
CA GLY A 514 19.28 15.57 -23.05
C GLY A 514 20.68 16.16 -23.31
N VAL A 515 21.72 15.59 -22.69
CA VAL A 515 23.12 16.03 -22.88
C VAL A 515 23.56 15.82 -24.33
N LYS A 516 23.28 14.65 -24.92
CA LYS A 516 23.63 14.39 -26.32
C LYS A 516 22.88 15.30 -27.29
N PHE A 517 21.63 15.63 -26.98
CA PHE A 517 20.87 16.58 -27.79
C PHE A 517 21.48 17.99 -27.72
N ALA A 518 21.83 18.47 -26.53
CA ALA A 518 22.51 19.76 -26.37
C ALA A 518 23.87 19.80 -27.07
N GLU A 519 24.62 18.70 -27.06
CA GLU A 519 25.87 18.57 -27.82
C GLU A 519 25.62 18.66 -29.33
N ARG A 520 24.63 17.95 -29.85
CA ARG A 520 24.25 18.01 -31.28
C ARG A 520 23.85 19.42 -31.71
N MET A 521 23.23 20.18 -30.80
CA MET A 521 22.84 21.57 -31.04
C MET A 521 24.00 22.57 -30.92
N GLY A 522 25.21 22.12 -30.55
CA GLY A 522 26.38 22.98 -30.34
C GLY A 522 26.34 23.78 -29.02
N ILE A 523 25.46 23.43 -28.09
CA ILE A 523 25.25 24.16 -26.82
C ILE A 523 26.12 23.58 -25.69
N LEU A 524 26.43 22.28 -25.74
CA LEU A 524 27.33 21.67 -24.77
C LEU A 524 28.78 22.13 -24.98
N SER A 525 29.30 22.92 -24.04
CA SER A 525 30.74 23.15 -23.90
C SER A 525 31.32 22.14 -22.91
N ARG A 526 32.06 21.14 -23.42
CA ARG A 526 32.67 20.08 -22.60
C ARG A 526 33.73 20.64 -21.63
N ASP A 527 34.55 21.59 -22.07
CA ASP A 527 35.60 22.22 -21.24
C ASP A 527 35.04 22.98 -20.03
N ARG A 528 33.86 23.60 -20.19
CA ARG A 528 33.18 24.31 -19.09
C ARG A 528 32.45 23.38 -18.13
N ARG A 529 32.25 22.12 -18.51
CA ARG A 529 31.48 21.12 -17.74
C ARG A 529 32.23 19.80 -17.67
N PRO A 530 33.43 19.79 -17.05
CA PRO A 530 34.31 18.63 -17.07
C PRO A 530 33.72 17.42 -16.35
N LYS A 531 32.95 17.59 -15.26
CA LYS A 531 32.37 16.45 -14.53
C LYS A 531 31.21 15.82 -15.28
N LEU A 532 30.35 16.63 -15.88
CA LEU A 532 29.30 16.17 -16.78
C LEU A 532 29.90 15.50 -18.01
N SER A 533 30.98 16.05 -18.57
CA SER A 533 31.67 15.46 -19.73
C SER A 533 32.32 14.12 -19.42
N GLU A 534 32.95 13.99 -18.26
CA GLU A 534 33.51 12.73 -17.77
C GLU A 534 32.40 11.70 -17.56
N TRP A 535 31.31 12.09 -16.89
CA TRP A 535 30.13 11.25 -16.69
C TRP A 535 29.52 10.81 -18.03
N PHE A 536 29.32 11.75 -18.94
CA PHE A 536 28.72 11.50 -20.25
C PHE A 536 29.58 10.57 -21.11
N SER A 537 30.90 10.73 -21.08
CA SER A 537 31.83 9.84 -21.80
C SER A 537 31.74 8.38 -21.33
N LYS A 538 31.33 8.12 -20.08
CA LYS A 538 31.08 6.75 -19.60
C LYS A 538 29.83 6.17 -20.25
N TRP A 539 28.77 6.98 -20.40
CA TRP A 539 27.52 6.61 -21.06
C TRP A 539 27.67 6.40 -22.57
N GLU A 540 28.55 7.16 -23.24
CA GLU A 540 28.82 7.00 -24.68
C GLU A 540 29.32 5.59 -25.06
N ARG A 541 29.84 4.85 -24.08
CA ARG A 541 30.31 3.47 -24.26
C ARG A 541 29.23 2.40 -24.07
N ARG A 542 28.04 2.75 -23.57
CA ARG A 542 26.96 1.77 -23.37
C ARG A 542 26.35 1.33 -24.70
N ARG A 543 25.95 0.06 -24.75
CA ARG A 543 25.27 -0.55 -25.91
C ARG A 543 24.02 0.24 -26.32
N SER A 544 23.15 0.58 -25.36
CA SER A 544 21.93 1.36 -25.62
C SER A 544 22.22 2.70 -26.30
N PHE A 545 23.29 3.39 -25.88
CA PHE A 545 23.70 4.65 -26.49
C PHE A 545 24.21 4.47 -27.92
N GLN A 546 25.07 3.46 -28.13
CA GLN A 546 25.70 3.18 -29.42
C GLN A 546 24.72 2.68 -30.48
N LEU A 547 23.69 1.92 -30.09
CA LEU A 547 22.67 1.39 -31.00
C LEU A 547 21.58 2.39 -31.38
N THR A 548 21.58 3.58 -30.76
CA THR A 548 20.54 4.60 -31.00
C THR A 548 21.12 5.93 -31.52
N PRO A 549 22.06 5.95 -32.47
CA PRO A 549 22.67 7.19 -32.93
C PRO A 549 21.62 8.06 -33.64
N PRO A 550 21.58 9.38 -33.39
CA PRO A 550 20.57 10.25 -34.01
C PRO A 550 20.78 10.49 -35.51
N THR A 551 21.90 10.04 -36.05
CA THR A 551 22.34 10.23 -37.45
C THR A 551 22.02 9.05 -38.35
N GLN A 552 21.55 7.92 -37.80
CA GLN A 552 21.25 6.71 -38.56
C GLN A 552 19.87 6.18 -38.18
N ASP A 553 19.25 5.48 -39.12
CA ASP A 553 18.05 4.69 -38.83
C ASP A 553 18.40 3.56 -37.85
N TRP A 554 17.55 3.28 -36.86
CA TRP A 554 17.80 2.21 -35.90
C TRP A 554 17.26 0.86 -36.39
N LYS A 555 16.52 0.85 -37.51
CA LYS A 555 16.19 -0.38 -38.23
C LYS A 555 17.45 -0.92 -38.93
N GLY A 556 17.95 -2.11 -38.54
CA GLY A 556 19.08 -2.73 -39.25
C GLY A 556 19.30 -4.24 -39.01
N SER A 557 19.29 -5.01 -40.12
CA SER A 557 19.86 -6.36 -40.35
C SER A 557 19.24 -7.62 -39.72
N ASN A 558 17.90 -7.75 -39.72
CA ASN A 558 17.22 -9.06 -39.69
C ASN A 558 15.77 -8.92 -40.20
N SER A 559 15.60 -8.44 -41.43
CA SER A 559 14.30 -8.42 -42.08
C SER A 559 13.91 -9.84 -42.51
N VAL A 560 13.05 -10.51 -41.76
CA VAL A 560 12.19 -11.53 -42.37
C VAL A 560 11.11 -10.76 -43.10
N ALA A 561 11.22 -10.75 -44.43
CA ALA A 561 10.16 -10.31 -45.31
C ALA A 561 8.89 -11.12 -44.99
N SER A 562 7.80 -10.42 -44.63
CA SER A 562 6.47 -10.97 -44.87
C SER A 562 5.72 -10.02 -45.78
N THR A 563 5.59 -10.49 -47.01
CA THR A 563 4.79 -9.93 -48.07
C THR A 563 3.33 -9.98 -47.66
N LEU A 564 2.71 -8.82 -47.47
CA LEU A 564 1.26 -8.66 -47.63
C LEU A 564 1.03 -7.55 -48.66
N LYS A 565 0.84 -8.02 -49.90
CA LYS A 565 0.12 -7.42 -51.05
C LYS A 565 -0.44 -5.99 -50.81
N ILE A 566 -0.17 -5.00 -51.66
CA ILE A 566 0.71 -4.83 -52.85
C ILE A 566 1.33 -3.45 -52.73
#